data_AF-A0A2M8S6C0-F1
#
_entry.id   AF-A0A2M8S6C0-F1
#
_cell.length_a   1.000
_cell.length_b   1.000
_cell.length_c   1.000
_cell.angle_alpha   90.00
_cell.angle_beta   90.00
_cell.angle_gamma   90.00
#
_symmetry.space_group_name_H-M   'P 1'
#
loop_
_entity.id
_entity.type
_entity.pdbx_description
1 polymer ?
#
loop_
_entity_poly.entity_id
_entity_poly.type
_entity_poly.pdbx_seq_one_letter_code
_entity_poly.pdbx_strand_id
1 'polypeptide(L)'
;LFVPAGQIEKVVKETGAIPFDAPDVELGHTEGRCSFESIIARYGLKEPGLLRLAKIVHAADVAEDIDKDPIARGLEAIASGYSLRFPEDEENLAAQFEVYDALYAWCRLNVAKS
;
A
#
# COMPACT_ATOMS: atom_id res chain seq x y z
N LEU A 1 -6.99 6.45 -10.97
CA LEU A 1 -7.41 7.87 -11.09
C LEU A 1 -7.02 8.59 -9.81
N PHE A 2 -6.07 9.50 -9.88
CA PHE A 2 -5.81 10.43 -8.78
C PHE A 2 -6.94 11.46 -8.71
N VAL A 3 -7.42 11.76 -7.50
CA VAL A 3 -8.48 12.76 -7.25
C VAL A 3 -8.04 13.66 -6.10
N PRO A 4 -7.96 14.99 -6.29
CA PRO A 4 -7.67 15.91 -5.20
C PRO A 4 -8.71 15.82 -4.08
N ALA A 5 -8.29 15.96 -2.82
CA ALA A 5 -9.15 15.76 -1.64
C ALA A 5 -10.52 16.47 -1.72
N GLY A 6 -10.54 17.74 -2.13
CA GLY A 6 -11.77 18.52 -2.27
C GLY A 6 -12.72 18.09 -3.39
N GLN A 7 -12.33 17.13 -4.23
CA GLN A 7 -13.12 16.61 -5.34
C GLN A 7 -13.59 15.17 -5.13
N ILE A 8 -13.13 14.50 -4.07
CA ILE A 8 -13.42 13.08 -3.82
C ILE A 8 -14.92 12.82 -3.79
N GLU A 9 -15.70 13.57 -2.99
CA GLU A 9 -17.14 13.36 -2.89
C GLU A 9 -17.86 13.47 -4.24
N LYS A 10 -17.45 14.43 -5.07
CA LYS A 10 -18.05 14.65 -6.38
C LYS A 10 -17.78 13.44 -7.28
N VAL A 11 -16.51 13.01 -7.37
CA VAL A 11 -16.12 11.88 -8.22
C VAL A 11 -16.81 10.59 -7.76
N VAL A 12 -16.90 10.35 -6.45
CA VAL A 12 -17.63 9.20 -5.89
C VAL A 12 -19.11 9.23 -6.29
N LYS A 13 -19.78 10.39 -6.19
CA LYS A 13 -21.19 10.54 -6.61
C LYS A 13 -21.39 10.30 -8.11
N GLU A 14 -20.46 10.73 -8.94
CA GLU A 14 -20.56 10.63 -10.40
C GLU A 14 -20.21 9.22 -10.92
N THR A 15 -19.27 8.53 -10.28
CA THR A 15 -18.68 7.29 -10.81
C THR A 15 -19.04 6.03 -10.01
N GLY A 16 -19.46 6.19 -8.75
CA GLY A 16 -19.60 5.08 -7.81
C GLY A 16 -18.26 4.47 -7.36
N ALA A 17 -17.14 5.14 -7.60
CA ALA A 17 -15.82 4.67 -7.19
C ALA A 17 -15.70 4.60 -5.66
N ILE A 18 -14.88 3.67 -5.17
CA ILE A 18 -14.54 3.56 -3.74
C ILE A 18 -13.22 4.31 -3.51
N PRO A 19 -13.23 5.41 -2.74
CA PRO A 19 -11.99 6.14 -2.46
C PRO A 19 -11.12 5.36 -1.47
N PHE A 20 -9.82 5.48 -1.62
CA PHE A 20 -8.79 4.94 -0.73
C PHE A 20 -7.67 5.96 -0.61
N ASP A 21 -6.85 5.84 0.42
CA ASP A 21 -5.66 6.69 0.63
C ASP A 21 -5.95 8.20 0.63
N ALA A 22 -7.03 8.58 1.33
CA ALA A 22 -7.41 9.96 1.55
C ALA A 22 -7.91 10.18 2.99
N PRO A 23 -7.88 11.42 3.50
CA PRO A 23 -8.47 11.73 4.80
C PRO A 23 -9.96 11.38 4.85
N ASP A 24 -10.42 10.88 6.00
CA ASP A 24 -11.82 10.61 6.32
C ASP A 24 -12.55 9.60 5.40
N VAL A 25 -11.81 8.82 4.59
CA VAL A 25 -12.38 7.75 3.77
C VAL A 25 -12.22 6.38 4.42
N GLU A 26 -13.14 5.46 4.15
CA GLU A 26 -13.14 4.12 4.75
C GLU A 26 -11.85 3.33 4.48
N LEU A 27 -11.29 3.46 3.28
CA LEU A 27 -10.05 2.79 2.87
C LEU A 27 -8.80 3.68 2.99
N GLY A 28 -8.84 4.68 3.89
CA GLY A 28 -7.69 5.50 4.22
C GLY A 28 -6.89 4.94 5.40
N HIS A 29 -6.03 5.79 5.96
CA HIS A 29 -5.33 5.50 7.21
C HIS A 29 -6.31 5.59 8.38
N THR A 30 -6.70 4.46 8.95
CA THR A 30 -7.73 4.40 10.00
C THR A 30 -7.30 3.47 11.13
N GLU A 31 -7.53 3.86 12.38
CA GLU A 31 -7.23 3.02 13.56
C GLU A 31 -5.77 2.52 13.63
N GLY A 32 -4.82 3.33 13.12
CA GLY A 32 -3.41 2.94 13.05
C GLY A 32 -3.08 1.94 11.94
N ARG A 33 -3.98 1.72 10.98
CA ARG A 33 -3.72 0.95 9.76
C ARG A 33 -3.35 1.89 8.61
N CYS A 34 -2.49 1.44 7.70
CA CYS A 34 -2.33 2.08 6.39
C CYS A 34 -3.46 1.70 5.43
N SER A 35 -3.58 2.41 4.31
CA SER A 35 -4.61 2.15 3.28
C SER A 35 -4.62 0.70 2.79
N PHE A 36 -3.44 0.08 2.66
CA PHE A 36 -3.32 -1.32 2.24
C PHE A 36 -3.90 -2.30 3.27
N GLU A 37 -3.67 -2.06 4.56
CA GLU A 37 -4.28 -2.85 5.65
C GLU A 37 -5.79 -2.64 5.75
N SER A 38 -6.28 -1.41 5.52
CA SER A 38 -7.71 -1.10 5.44
C SER A 38 -8.39 -1.90 4.33
N ILE A 39 -7.76 -2.02 3.15
CA ILE A 39 -8.24 -2.84 2.03
C ILE A 39 -8.31 -4.31 2.41
N ILE A 40 -7.23 -4.87 2.98
CA ILE A 40 -7.18 -6.27 3.41
C ILE A 40 -8.31 -6.58 4.40
N ALA A 41 -8.54 -5.69 5.36
CA ALA A 41 -9.58 -5.85 6.37
C ALA A 41 -10.99 -5.78 5.77
N ARG A 42 -11.28 -4.76 4.92
CA ARG A 42 -12.60 -4.58 4.28
C ARG A 42 -13.01 -5.81 3.48
N TYR A 43 -12.08 -6.40 2.73
CA TYR A 43 -12.36 -7.55 1.86
C TYR A 43 -12.11 -8.90 2.52
N GLY A 44 -11.73 -8.93 3.80
CA GLY A 44 -11.54 -10.16 4.56
C GLY A 44 -10.45 -11.07 3.99
N LEU A 45 -9.39 -10.48 3.43
CA LEU A 45 -8.27 -11.23 2.86
C LEU A 45 -7.40 -11.81 3.98
N LYS A 46 -7.10 -13.11 3.91
CA LYS A 46 -6.46 -13.87 5.01
C LYS A 46 -5.23 -14.68 4.60
N GLU A 47 -4.76 -14.52 3.36
CA GLU A 47 -3.59 -15.28 2.89
C GLU A 47 -2.35 -14.87 3.71
N PRO A 48 -1.61 -15.81 4.34
CA PRO A 48 -0.56 -15.47 5.29
C PRO A 48 0.60 -14.63 4.70
N GLY A 49 1.00 -14.89 3.46
CA GLY A 49 2.01 -14.08 2.77
C GLY A 49 1.54 -12.65 2.51
N LEU A 50 0.26 -12.46 2.19
CA LEU A 50 -0.34 -11.15 2.02
C LEU A 50 -0.38 -10.38 3.34
N LEU A 51 -0.72 -11.05 4.44
CA LEU A 51 -0.66 -10.45 5.78
C LEU A 51 0.77 -10.11 6.22
N ARG A 52 1.76 -10.91 5.79
CA ARG A 52 3.19 -10.61 6.00
C ARG A 52 3.61 -9.38 5.21
N LEU A 53 3.19 -9.26 3.95
CA LEU A 53 3.44 -8.10 3.11
C LEU A 53 2.82 -6.83 3.71
N ALA A 54 1.59 -6.93 4.23
CA ALA A 54 0.90 -5.81 4.84
C ALA A 54 1.70 -5.17 5.98
N LYS A 55 2.36 -5.98 6.82
CA LYS A 55 3.24 -5.48 7.89
C LYS A 55 4.45 -4.71 7.36
N ILE A 56 5.04 -5.14 6.24
CA ILE A 56 6.17 -4.43 5.61
C ILE A 56 5.70 -3.09 5.06
N VAL A 57 4.59 -3.11 4.32
CA VAL A 57 4.01 -1.90 3.71
C VAL A 57 3.62 -0.90 4.78
N HIS A 58 2.94 -1.34 5.85
CA HIS A 58 2.61 -0.50 6.99
C HIS A 58 3.84 0.20 7.58
N ALA A 59 4.90 -0.56 7.88
CA ALA A 59 6.11 0.01 8.43
C ALA A 59 6.79 0.97 7.44
N ALA A 60 6.78 0.69 6.14
CA ALA A 60 7.36 1.57 5.13
C ALA A 60 6.58 2.88 4.94
N ASP A 61 5.27 2.83 5.13
CA ASP A 61 4.32 3.92 4.85
C ASP A 61 4.08 4.83 6.07
N VAL A 62 4.16 4.27 7.28
CA VAL A 62 4.02 5.01 8.55
C VAL A 62 5.41 5.36 9.10
N ALA A 63 5.80 6.63 9.01
CA ALA A 63 7.16 7.07 9.32
C ALA A 63 7.61 6.74 10.76
N GLU A 64 6.70 6.81 11.74
CA GLU A 64 6.99 6.43 13.13
C GLU A 64 7.29 4.94 13.32
N ASP A 65 6.86 4.12 12.36
CA ASP A 65 6.85 2.66 12.41
C ASP A 65 7.87 2.01 11.48
N ILE A 66 8.73 2.81 10.84
CA ILE A 66 9.75 2.38 9.88
C ILE A 66 10.70 1.30 10.40
N ASP A 67 10.90 1.22 11.71
CA ASP A 67 11.76 0.23 12.37
C ASP A 67 10.99 -0.99 12.93
N LYS A 68 9.67 -1.08 12.72
CA LYS A 68 8.86 -2.24 13.14
C LYS A 68 9.07 -3.48 12.26
N ASP A 69 9.56 -3.30 11.03
CA ASP A 69 9.94 -4.41 10.14
C ASP A 69 11.29 -4.12 9.47
N PRO A 70 12.28 -5.03 9.56
CA PRO A 70 13.61 -4.78 9.01
C PRO A 70 13.62 -4.61 7.48
N ILE A 71 12.58 -5.07 6.77
CA ILE A 71 12.49 -4.90 5.31
C ILE A 71 11.97 -3.51 4.91
N ALA A 72 11.28 -2.80 5.82
CA ALA A 72 10.56 -1.57 5.53
C ALA A 72 11.47 -0.45 4.98
N ARG A 73 12.63 -0.21 5.61
CA ARG A 73 13.61 0.79 5.12
C ARG A 73 14.08 0.52 3.69
N GLY A 74 14.24 -0.76 3.34
CA GLY A 74 14.62 -1.16 1.98
C GLY A 74 13.49 -0.92 0.98
N LEU A 75 12.26 -1.22 1.36
CA LEU A 75 11.07 -0.97 0.53
C LEU A 75 10.88 0.54 0.31
N GLU A 76 10.98 1.36 1.36
CA GLU A 76 10.89 2.83 1.26
C GLU A 76 11.94 3.39 0.31
N ALA A 77 13.21 3.02 0.48
CA ALA A 77 14.29 3.49 -0.37
C ALA A 77 14.07 3.13 -1.86
N ILE A 78 13.56 1.92 -2.13
CA ILE A 78 13.24 1.47 -3.49
C ILE A 78 12.05 2.26 -4.05
N ALA A 79 10.95 2.38 -3.30
CA ALA A 79 9.74 3.08 -3.72
C ALA A 79 10.02 4.57 -3.99
N SER A 80 10.75 5.25 -3.10
CA SER A 80 11.22 6.63 -3.29
C SER A 80 12.08 6.77 -4.56
N GLY A 81 12.95 5.80 -4.84
CA GLY A 81 13.74 5.75 -6.07
C GLY A 81 12.88 5.59 -7.34
N TYR A 82 11.82 4.79 -7.29
CA TYR A 82 10.88 4.65 -8.40
C TYR A 82 10.12 5.95 -8.66
N SER A 83 9.62 6.63 -7.63
CA SER A 83 8.94 7.92 -7.78
C SER A 83 9.81 9.02 -8.40
N LEU A 84 11.13 8.99 -8.15
CA LEU A 84 12.07 9.91 -8.81
C LEU A 84 12.36 9.53 -10.26
N ARG A 85 12.39 8.24 -10.58
CA ARG A 85 12.70 7.74 -11.94
C ARG A 85 11.50 7.79 -12.87
N PHE A 86 10.29 7.64 -12.32
CA PHE A 86 9.02 7.57 -13.03
C PHE A 86 8.06 8.57 -12.37
N PRO A 87 8.10 9.86 -12.78
CA PRO A 87 7.23 10.89 -12.20
C PRO A 87 5.76 10.75 -12.64
N GLU A 88 5.49 10.01 -13.72
CA GLU A 88 4.14 9.69 -14.18
C GLU A 88 3.62 8.45 -13.42
N ASP A 89 2.47 8.59 -12.74
CA ASP A 89 1.93 7.57 -11.82
C ASP A 89 1.73 6.21 -12.49
N GLU A 90 1.21 6.17 -13.72
CA GLU A 90 0.90 4.91 -14.41
C GLU A 90 2.18 4.13 -14.76
N GLU A 91 3.22 4.82 -15.23
CA GLU A 91 4.51 4.21 -15.54
C GLU A 91 5.21 3.74 -14.26
N ASN A 92 5.12 4.54 -13.21
CA ASN A 92 5.66 4.22 -11.90
C ASN A 92 5.04 2.94 -11.33
N LEU A 93 3.71 2.87 -11.32
CA LEU A 93 2.97 1.69 -10.85
C LEU A 93 3.32 0.44 -11.67
N ALA A 94 3.30 0.55 -13.00
CA ALA A 94 3.63 -0.57 -13.87
C ALA A 94 5.05 -1.11 -13.61
N ALA A 95 6.01 -0.22 -13.35
CA ALA A 95 7.38 -0.62 -13.07
C ALA A 95 7.56 -1.17 -11.63
N GLN A 96 6.82 -0.65 -10.64
CA GLN A 96 6.89 -1.11 -9.25
C GLN A 96 6.19 -2.46 -9.02
N PHE A 97 5.19 -2.84 -9.83
CA PHE A 97 4.47 -4.10 -9.64
C PHE A 97 5.40 -5.31 -9.57
N GLU A 98 6.43 -5.39 -10.41
CA GLU A 98 7.41 -6.48 -10.39
C GLU A 98 8.15 -6.59 -9.02
N VAL A 99 8.43 -5.46 -8.37
CA VAL A 99 9.05 -5.44 -7.04
C VAL A 99 8.08 -5.95 -5.98
N TYR A 100 6.83 -5.49 -6.01
CA TYR A 100 5.81 -5.94 -5.07
C TYR A 100 5.44 -7.41 -5.27
N ASP A 101 5.38 -7.91 -6.50
CA ASP A 101 5.14 -9.32 -6.81
C ASP A 101 6.30 -10.21 -6.32
N ALA A 102 7.54 -9.78 -6.54
CA ALA A 102 8.72 -10.47 -5.99
C ALA A 102 8.72 -10.46 -4.45
N LEU A 103 8.39 -9.33 -3.82
CA LEU A 103 8.31 -9.22 -2.37
C LEU A 103 7.17 -10.06 -1.80
N TYR A 104 6.01 -10.10 -2.46
CA TYR A 104 4.90 -10.97 -2.09
C TYR A 104 5.28 -12.45 -2.17
N ALA A 105 5.93 -12.87 -3.26
CA ALA A 105 6.44 -14.24 -3.40
C ALA A 105 7.43 -14.59 -2.27
N TRP A 106 8.32 -13.66 -1.91
CA TRP A 106 9.21 -13.82 -0.76
C TRP A 106 8.45 -13.90 0.56
N CYS A 107 7.42 -13.06 0.78
CA CYS A 107 6.58 -13.11 1.98
C CYS A 107 5.91 -14.48 2.15
N ARG A 108 5.40 -15.07 1.06
CA ARG A 108 4.85 -16.44 1.06
C ARG A 108 5.90 -17.49 1.43
N LEU A 109 7.13 -17.36 0.93
CA LEU A 109 8.25 -18.23 1.32
C LEU A 109 8.64 -18.04 2.78
N ASN A 110 8.65 -16.79 3.28
CA ASN A 110 9.04 -16.45 4.64
C ASN A 110 8.08 -17.06 5.66
N VAL A 111 6.77 -16.92 5.45
CA VAL A 111 5.77 -17.50 6.36
C VAL A 111 5.76 -19.03 6.31
N ALA A 112 6.04 -19.65 5.16
CA ALA A 112 6.09 -21.11 5.03
C ALA A 112 7.30 -21.76 5.74
N LYS A 113 8.36 -20.98 6.02
CA LYS A 113 9.57 -21.43 6.73
C LYS A 113 9.53 -21.13 8.23
N SER A 114 8.52 -20.39 8.69
CA SER A 114 8.39 -19.92 10.08
C SER A 114 7.60 -20.88 10.95
#